data_AF-A0A0D8XK61-F1
#
_entry.id   AF-A0A0D8XK61-F1
#
_cell.length_a   1.000
_cell.length_b   1.000
_cell.length_c   1.000
_cell.angle_alpha   90.00
_cell.angle_beta   90.00
_cell.angle_gamma   90.00
#
_symmetry.space_group_name_H-M   'P 1'
#
loop_
_entity.id
_entity.type
_entity.pdbx_description
1 polymer ?
#
loop_
_entity_poly.entity_id
_entity_poly.type
_entity_poly.pdbx_seq_one_letter_code
_entity_poly.pdbx_strand_id
1 'polypeptide(L)'
;MWAMVFADYARLFDNDDIARSYTHREWWVKCCRRFGIHPSYRIFFEDFHIETRREVATFITQVVLDACKFPVVDKEKTEMIDAFSIRNVSIEEESYISGEGRITMSRMLAIDSNLLKLLTDHPFRLIAFPTFQLPMTVPPRPWCDGGLGGPEYTRESLIMRNLAEYKQVDINRQMKKRLKSPIQARPVFDALNQLGSTPWRINGPMLDILCQVFKLLFIVRDVFWLFIVLLKYFLSPLIHQSF
;
A
#
# COMPACT_ATOMS: atom_id res chain seq x y z
N MET A 1 0.09 -23.70 10.07
CA MET A 1 0.68 -23.15 11.32
C MET A 1 0.09 -21.78 11.67
N TRP A 2 0.34 -20.71 10.90
CA TRP A 2 -0.18 -19.36 11.20
C TRP A 2 -1.72 -19.22 11.21
N ALA A 3 -2.44 -20.04 10.44
CA ALA A 3 -3.90 -20.05 10.44
C ALA A 3 -4.50 -20.32 11.83
N MET A 4 -3.87 -21.18 12.64
CA MET A 4 -4.34 -21.51 13.99
C MET A 4 -4.10 -20.37 14.97
N VAL A 5 -2.92 -19.74 14.90
CA VAL A 5 -2.61 -18.53 15.69
C VAL A 5 -3.61 -17.42 15.37
N PHE A 6 -3.91 -17.23 14.09
CA PHE A 6 -4.83 -16.20 13.65
C PHE A 6 -6.28 -16.48 14.10
N ALA A 7 -6.74 -17.73 13.98
CA ALA A 7 -8.06 -18.11 14.48
C ALA A 7 -8.21 -17.87 15.99
N ASP A 8 -7.17 -18.12 16.77
CA ASP A 8 -7.17 -17.82 18.22
C ASP A 8 -7.07 -16.32 18.51
N TYR A 9 -6.31 -15.57 17.69
CA TYR A 9 -6.23 -14.11 17.78
C TYR A 9 -7.58 -13.45 17.46
N ALA A 10 -8.31 -13.95 16.47
CA ALA A 10 -9.62 -13.43 16.07
C ALA A 10 -10.64 -13.45 17.22
N ARG A 11 -10.48 -14.35 18.20
CA ARG A 11 -11.32 -14.38 19.41
C ARG A 11 -11.26 -13.09 20.22
N LEU A 12 -10.23 -12.27 20.06
CA LEU A 12 -10.16 -10.94 20.68
C LEU A 12 -11.31 -10.03 20.22
N PHE A 13 -11.84 -10.25 19.01
CA PHE A 13 -12.89 -9.43 18.42
C PHE A 13 -14.29 -9.94 18.77
N ASP A 14 -14.42 -11.24 19.08
CA ASP A 14 -15.71 -11.90 19.33
C ASP A 14 -15.96 -12.19 20.82
N ASN A 15 -14.95 -12.01 21.69
CA ASN A 15 -15.04 -12.33 23.12
C ASN A 15 -14.65 -11.12 24.00
N ASP A 16 -15.65 -10.54 24.66
CA ASP A 16 -15.50 -9.37 25.51
C ASP A 16 -14.56 -9.57 26.69
N ASP A 17 -14.54 -10.76 27.30
CA ASP A 17 -13.67 -11.03 28.44
C ASP A 17 -12.19 -10.98 28.04
N ILE A 18 -11.89 -11.50 26.84
CA ILE A 18 -10.54 -11.43 26.25
C ILE A 18 -10.22 -9.98 25.90
N ALA A 19 -11.13 -9.26 25.25
CA ALA A 19 -10.93 -7.86 24.83
C ALA A 19 -10.70 -6.91 26.01
N ARG A 20 -11.39 -7.12 27.14
CA ARG A 20 -11.22 -6.32 28.37
C ARG A 20 -9.94 -6.64 29.11
N SER A 21 -9.42 -7.86 28.96
CA SER A 21 -8.26 -8.34 29.72
C SER A 21 -6.92 -8.13 29.02
N TYR A 22 -6.91 -7.94 27.70
CA TYR A 22 -5.68 -7.95 26.92
C TYR A 22 -5.68 -6.89 25.81
N THR A 23 -4.53 -6.26 25.57
CA THR A 23 -4.33 -5.53 24.32
C THR A 23 -4.15 -6.50 23.14
N HIS A 24 -4.31 -6.00 21.92
CA HIS A 24 -4.02 -6.75 20.68
C HIS A 24 -2.64 -7.43 20.71
N ARG A 25 -1.61 -6.69 21.15
CA ARG A 25 -0.24 -7.21 21.27
C ARG A 25 -0.18 -8.36 22.27
N GLU A 26 -0.75 -8.18 23.46
CA GLU A 26 -0.66 -9.15 24.54
C GLU A 26 -1.38 -10.45 24.20
N TRP A 27 -2.58 -10.36 23.63
CA TRP A 27 -3.32 -11.53 23.18
C TRP A 27 -2.60 -12.24 22.04
N TRP A 28 -2.05 -11.50 21.07
CA TRP A 28 -1.25 -12.08 19.99
C TRP A 28 -0.03 -12.85 20.50
N VAL A 29 0.71 -12.28 21.45
CA VAL A 29 1.86 -12.96 22.07
C VAL A 29 1.42 -14.24 22.76
N LYS A 30 0.27 -14.23 23.46
CA LYS A 30 -0.30 -15.42 24.11
C LYS A 30 -0.69 -16.49 23.09
N CYS A 31 -1.36 -16.10 22.00
CA CYS A 31 -1.71 -17.00 20.90
C CYS A 31 -0.47 -17.64 20.28
N CYS A 32 0.55 -16.84 19.93
CA CYS A 32 1.79 -17.34 19.35
C CYS A 32 2.51 -18.34 20.27
N ARG A 33 2.59 -18.03 21.57
CA ARG A 33 3.21 -18.92 22.57
C ARG A 33 2.51 -20.27 22.70
N ARG A 34 1.18 -20.31 22.63
CA ARG A 34 0.40 -21.58 22.67
C ARG A 34 0.79 -22.53 21.55
N PHE A 35 1.16 -22.01 20.40
CA PHE A 35 1.56 -22.79 19.23
C PHE A 35 3.08 -22.89 19.04
N GLY A 36 3.88 -22.44 20.02
CA GLY A 36 5.35 -22.50 19.96
C GLY A 36 5.98 -21.58 18.91
N ILE A 37 5.29 -20.52 18.47
CA ILE A 37 5.78 -19.58 17.46
C ILE A 37 6.26 -18.31 18.15
N HIS A 38 7.40 -17.77 17.70
CA HIS A 38 7.82 -16.45 18.15
C HIS A 38 6.85 -15.37 17.64
N PRO A 39 6.36 -14.42 18.47
CA PRO A 39 5.37 -13.42 18.05
C PRO A 39 5.80 -12.52 16.89
N SER A 40 7.11 -12.35 16.72
CA SER A 40 7.72 -11.64 15.60
C SER A 40 8.32 -12.56 14.53
N TYR A 41 7.99 -13.85 14.53
CA TYR A 41 8.49 -14.78 13.52
C TYR A 41 8.08 -14.30 12.12
N ARG A 42 9.00 -14.44 11.18
CA ARG A 42 8.84 -14.02 9.79
C ARG A 42 9.31 -15.14 8.89
N ILE A 43 8.66 -15.26 7.74
CA ILE A 43 9.20 -16.04 6.62
C ILE A 43 10.30 -15.16 6.03
N PHE A 44 11.55 -15.58 6.17
CA PHE A 44 12.69 -14.88 5.59
C PHE A 44 12.66 -15.10 4.08
N PHE A 45 12.12 -14.13 3.35
CA PHE A 45 12.57 -13.90 1.99
C PHE A 45 13.79 -13.00 2.11
N GLU A 46 14.97 -13.50 1.78
CA GLU A 46 16.16 -12.66 1.73
C GLU A 46 15.92 -11.55 0.71
N ASP A 47 15.96 -10.31 1.18
CA ASP A 47 15.91 -9.15 0.31
C ASP A 47 17.21 -9.12 -0.50
N PHE A 48 17.09 -9.06 -1.84
CA PHE A 48 18.26 -8.87 -2.68
C PHE A 48 19.01 -7.60 -2.28
N HIS A 49 20.36 -7.67 -2.32
CA HIS A 49 21.21 -6.49 -2.22
C HIS A 49 20.75 -5.44 -3.25
N ILE A 50 20.91 -4.17 -2.89
CA ILE A 50 20.38 -3.05 -3.69
C ILE A 50 20.91 -3.08 -5.14
N GLU A 51 22.14 -3.52 -5.34
CA GLU A 51 22.77 -3.66 -6.65
C GLU A 51 22.13 -4.79 -7.46
N THR A 52 22.01 -5.98 -6.88
CA THR A 52 21.34 -7.13 -7.52
C THR A 52 19.90 -6.80 -7.88
N ARG A 53 19.16 -6.14 -6.98
CA ARG A 53 17.79 -5.69 -7.24
C ARG A 53 17.73 -4.73 -8.42
N ARG A 54 18.68 -3.79 -8.50
CA ARG A 54 18.79 -2.84 -9.60
C ARG A 54 19.09 -3.54 -10.92
N GLU A 55 20.04 -4.47 -10.94
CA GLU A 55 20.41 -5.24 -12.13
C GLU A 55 19.25 -6.10 -12.64
N VAL A 56 18.59 -6.83 -11.74
CA VAL A 56 17.40 -7.63 -12.07
C VAL A 56 16.27 -6.73 -12.58
N ALA A 57 16.03 -5.58 -11.95
CA ALA A 57 15.01 -4.64 -12.41
C ALA A 57 15.33 -4.06 -13.80
N THR A 58 16.59 -3.71 -14.07
CA THR A 58 17.05 -3.25 -15.38
C THR A 58 16.87 -4.34 -16.44
N PHE A 59 17.27 -5.57 -16.14
CA PHE A 59 17.11 -6.70 -17.04
C PHE A 59 15.64 -6.98 -17.36
N ILE A 60 14.78 -7.11 -16.35
CA ILE A 60 13.34 -7.35 -16.55
C ILE A 60 12.70 -6.20 -17.34
N THR A 61 13.06 -4.95 -17.05
CA THR A 61 12.57 -3.79 -17.79
C THR A 61 12.97 -3.88 -19.27
N GLN A 62 14.22 -4.24 -19.57
CA GLN A 62 14.69 -4.39 -20.94
C GLN A 62 13.95 -5.52 -21.67
N VAL A 63 13.75 -6.66 -21.01
CA VAL A 63 12.96 -7.78 -21.57
C VAL A 63 11.53 -7.33 -21.91
N VAL A 64 10.89 -6.53 -21.06
CA VAL A 64 9.56 -5.98 -21.32
C VAL A 64 9.57 -5.01 -22.51
N LEU A 65 10.56 -4.11 -22.59
CA LEU A 65 10.70 -3.18 -23.72
C LEU A 65 10.85 -3.93 -25.05
N ASP A 66 11.69 -4.96 -25.09
CA ASP A 66 12.02 -5.68 -26.32
C ASP A 66 10.93 -6.65 -26.76
N ALA A 67 10.24 -7.28 -25.79
CA ALA A 67 9.24 -8.32 -26.07
C ALA A 67 7.84 -7.76 -26.32
N CYS A 68 7.46 -6.64 -25.71
CA CYS A 68 6.11 -6.10 -25.82
C CYS A 68 5.96 -5.27 -27.09
N LYS A 69 5.43 -5.90 -28.14
CA LYS A 69 5.07 -5.26 -29.41
C LYS A 69 3.59 -5.39 -29.69
N PHE A 70 3.02 -4.44 -30.42
CA PHE A 70 1.60 -4.46 -30.78
C PHE A 70 1.37 -4.01 -32.23
N PRO A 71 0.29 -4.49 -32.87
CA PRO A 71 0.00 -4.16 -34.26
C PRO A 71 -0.60 -2.76 -34.38
N VAL A 72 -0.08 -1.98 -35.31
CA VAL A 72 -0.70 -0.74 -35.80
C VAL A 72 -1.07 -0.93 -37.26
N VAL A 73 -2.32 -0.59 -37.60
CA VAL A 73 -2.85 -0.70 -38.96
C VAL A 73 -2.80 0.67 -39.61
N ASP A 74 -2.01 0.80 -40.69
CA ASP A 74 -2.02 1.98 -41.56
C ASP A 74 -2.28 1.56 -43.00
N LYS A 75 -3.36 2.09 -43.60
CA LYS A 75 -3.71 1.99 -45.04
C LYS A 75 -3.43 0.61 -45.68
N GLU A 76 -3.85 -0.47 -45.02
CA GLU A 76 -3.75 -1.90 -45.43
C GLU A 76 -2.46 -2.66 -45.05
N LYS A 77 -1.49 -2.01 -44.40
CA LYS A 77 -0.32 -2.69 -43.84
C LYS A 77 -0.41 -2.74 -42.31
N THR A 78 -0.22 -3.93 -41.74
CA THR A 78 -0.06 -4.11 -40.29
C THR A 78 1.43 -4.16 -39.96
N GLU A 79 1.88 -3.22 -39.13
CA GLU A 79 3.25 -3.19 -38.63
C GLU A 79 3.25 -3.41 -37.12
N MET A 80 4.21 -4.20 -36.64
CA MET A 80 4.42 -4.44 -35.21
C MET A 80 5.40 -3.39 -34.68
N ILE A 81 4.92 -2.53 -33.78
CA ILE A 81 5.74 -1.50 -33.14
C ILE A 81 5.88 -1.77 -31.65
N ASP A 82 6.90 -1.17 -31.03
CA ASP A 82 7.17 -1.35 -29.60
C ASP A 82 6.10 -0.66 -28.73
N ALA A 83 5.62 -1.36 -27.72
CA ALA A 83 4.56 -0.86 -26.82
C ALA A 83 5.06 0.22 -25.85
N PHE A 84 6.35 0.18 -25.53
CA PHE A 84 6.96 0.98 -24.48
C PHE A 84 8.26 1.63 -24.96
N SER A 85 8.60 2.79 -24.39
CA SER A 85 9.85 3.51 -24.66
C SER A 85 10.39 4.16 -23.38
N ILE A 86 11.67 4.51 -23.36
CA ILE A 86 12.27 5.29 -22.27
C ILE A 86 12.31 6.77 -22.67
N ARG A 87 11.78 7.64 -21.82
CA ARG A 87 11.81 9.10 -22.03
C ARG A 87 12.47 9.80 -20.85
N ASN A 88 13.21 10.88 -21.13
CA ASN A 88 13.74 11.75 -20.09
C ASN A 88 12.69 12.79 -19.74
N VAL A 89 12.32 12.84 -18.45
CA VAL A 89 11.36 13.81 -17.91
C VAL A 89 12.09 14.66 -16.89
N SER A 90 11.99 15.99 -17.05
CA SER A 90 12.44 16.95 -16.04
C SER A 90 11.43 16.99 -14.90
N ILE A 91 11.85 16.58 -13.71
CA ILE A 91 11.06 16.70 -12.49
C ILE A 91 11.63 17.86 -11.68
N GLU A 92 10.82 18.88 -11.47
CA GLU A 92 11.13 19.96 -10.54
C GLU A 92 10.78 19.47 -9.12
N GLU A 93 11.79 19.26 -8.28
CA GLU A 93 11.58 18.97 -6.87
C GLU A 93 11.63 20.30 -6.09
N GLU A 94 10.50 20.71 -5.52
CA GLU A 94 10.48 21.77 -4.51
C GLU A 94 11.22 21.28 -3.27
N SER A 95 12.22 22.04 -2.84
CA SER A 95 12.97 21.74 -1.63
C SER A 95 12.58 22.74 -0.55
N TYR A 96 12.01 22.27 0.55
CA TYR A 96 11.69 23.14 1.70
C TYR A 96 12.95 23.58 2.48
N ILE A 97 14.11 22.98 2.18
CA ILE A 97 15.37 23.19 2.92
C ILE A 97 16.29 24.19 2.20
N SER A 98 16.26 24.19 0.87
CA SER A 98 17.02 25.09 0.01
C SER A 98 16.03 25.89 -0.83
N GLY A 99 16.05 27.22 -0.74
CA GLY A 99 15.12 28.11 -1.46
C GLY A 99 15.22 28.08 -2.99
N GLU A 100 16.00 27.17 -3.55
CA GLU A 100 16.15 26.92 -4.98
C GLU A 100 15.55 25.55 -5.32
N GLY A 101 14.62 25.53 -6.28
CA GLY A 101 14.07 24.29 -6.82
C GLY A 101 15.14 23.47 -7.52
N ARG A 102 15.17 22.16 -7.30
CA ARG A 102 16.12 21.28 -7.96
C ARG A 102 15.44 20.60 -9.14
N ILE A 103 15.91 20.89 -10.35
CA ILE A 103 15.48 20.17 -11.56
C ILE A 103 16.29 18.88 -11.65
N THR A 104 15.62 17.73 -11.61
CA THR A 104 16.23 16.42 -11.78
C THR A 104 15.71 15.77 -13.07
N MET A 105 16.63 15.30 -13.91
CA MET A 105 16.25 14.50 -15.07
C MET A 105 16.04 13.05 -14.65
N SER A 106 14.82 12.55 -14.82
CA SER A 106 14.46 11.17 -14.52
C SER A 106 14.10 10.43 -15.80
N ARG A 107 14.63 9.22 -15.96
CA ARG A 107 14.22 8.30 -17.03
C ARG A 107 12.92 7.62 -16.63
N MET A 108 11.88 7.81 -17.42
CA MET A 108 10.56 7.22 -17.21
C MET A 108 10.20 6.27 -18.35
N LEU A 109 9.49 5.20 -18.02
CA LEU A 109 8.84 4.33 -18.99
C LEU A 109 7.60 5.05 -19.55
N ALA A 110 7.49 5.14 -20.87
CA ALA A 110 6.36 5.74 -21.57
C ALA A 110 5.66 4.70 -22.44
N ILE A 111 4.32 4.73 -22.45
CA ILE A 111 3.48 3.88 -23.30
C ILE A 111 3.29 4.56 -24.66
N ASP A 112 3.30 3.80 -25.75
CA ASP A 112 3.01 4.35 -27.08
C ASP A 112 1.60 4.94 -27.18
N SER A 113 1.45 6.06 -27.90
CA SER A 113 0.17 6.75 -28.03
C SER A 113 -0.90 5.95 -28.76
N ASN A 114 -0.51 5.12 -29.74
CA ASN A 114 -1.45 4.26 -30.46
C ASN A 114 -1.93 3.12 -29.56
N LEU A 115 -1.07 2.59 -28.70
CA LEU A 115 -1.47 1.62 -27.68
C LEU A 115 -2.41 2.26 -26.66
N LEU A 116 -2.11 3.48 -26.19
CA LEU A 116 -3.04 4.20 -25.30
C LEU A 116 -4.41 4.41 -25.95
N LYS A 117 -4.45 4.74 -27.25
CA LYS A 117 -5.69 4.86 -28.01
C LYS A 117 -6.43 3.51 -28.06
N LEU A 118 -5.72 2.42 -28.40
CA LEU A 118 -6.28 1.06 -28.40
C LEU A 118 -6.88 0.69 -27.04
N LEU A 119 -6.19 0.98 -25.94
CA LEU A 119 -6.67 0.73 -24.58
C LEU A 119 -7.87 1.61 -24.20
N THR A 120 -7.97 2.80 -24.79
CA THR A 120 -9.13 3.70 -24.61
C THR A 120 -10.34 3.18 -25.37
N ASP A 121 -10.13 2.68 -26.59
CA ASP A 121 -11.18 2.10 -27.44
C ASP A 121 -11.65 0.73 -26.91
N HIS A 122 -10.77 0.01 -26.22
CA HIS A 122 -11.03 -1.30 -25.61
C HIS A 122 -10.74 -1.29 -24.11
N PRO A 123 -11.58 -0.62 -23.29
CA PRO A 123 -11.34 -0.50 -21.86
C PRO A 123 -11.45 -1.87 -21.16
N PHE A 124 -10.55 -2.10 -20.20
CA PHE A 124 -10.62 -3.28 -19.36
C PHE A 124 -11.87 -3.28 -18.49
N ARG A 125 -12.52 -4.44 -18.39
CA ARG A 125 -13.66 -4.64 -17.47
C ARG A 125 -13.24 -4.63 -16.00
N LEU A 126 -12.00 -5.03 -15.71
CA LEU A 126 -11.49 -5.22 -14.36
C LEU A 126 -10.23 -4.38 -14.16
N ILE A 127 -10.07 -3.86 -12.95
CA ILE A 127 -8.86 -3.16 -12.50
C ILE A 127 -8.17 -4.07 -11.49
N ALA A 128 -6.88 -4.32 -11.69
CA ALA A 128 -6.07 -5.12 -10.78
C ALA A 128 -5.30 -4.20 -9.82
N PHE A 129 -5.40 -4.48 -8.52
CA PHE A 129 -4.62 -3.79 -7.49
C PHE A 129 -3.72 -4.78 -6.77
N PRO A 130 -2.48 -4.39 -6.45
CA PRO A 130 -1.67 -5.15 -5.50
C PRO A 130 -2.39 -5.25 -4.15
N THR A 131 -2.43 -6.43 -3.56
CA THR A 131 -3.23 -6.74 -2.36
C THR A 131 -2.93 -5.84 -1.15
N PHE A 132 -1.70 -5.34 -1.05
CA PHE A 132 -1.24 -4.45 0.01
C PHE A 132 -1.64 -3.00 -0.13
N GLN A 133 -2.14 -2.60 -1.31
CA GLN A 133 -2.71 -1.27 -1.52
C GLN A 133 -4.19 -1.21 -1.15
N LEU A 134 -4.80 -2.36 -0.87
CA LEU A 134 -6.20 -2.48 -0.49
C LEU A 134 -6.34 -2.63 1.03
N PRO A 135 -7.48 -2.22 1.62
CA PRO A 135 -7.79 -2.53 3.00
C PRO A 135 -7.80 -4.04 3.27
N MET A 136 -7.40 -4.43 4.47
CA MET A 136 -7.43 -5.83 4.87
C MET A 136 -8.87 -6.28 5.13
N THR A 137 -9.21 -7.49 4.66
CA THR A 137 -10.51 -8.13 4.90
C THR A 137 -10.56 -8.92 6.21
N VAL A 138 -9.42 -9.01 6.90
CA VAL A 138 -9.24 -9.71 8.17
C VAL A 138 -8.47 -8.80 9.13
N PRO A 139 -8.63 -8.95 10.45
CA PRO A 139 -7.84 -8.21 11.43
C PRO A 139 -6.34 -8.16 11.11
N PRO A 140 -5.69 -6.98 11.16
CA PRO A 140 -4.26 -6.86 10.91
C PRO A 140 -3.45 -7.58 11.98
N ARG A 141 -2.26 -8.04 11.61
CA ARG A 141 -1.30 -8.56 12.58
C ARG A 141 -0.80 -7.41 13.45
N PRO A 142 -0.82 -7.53 14.79
CA PRO A 142 -0.44 -6.42 15.64
C PRO A 142 1.07 -6.12 15.59
N TRP A 143 1.40 -4.85 15.78
CA TRP A 143 2.72 -4.39 16.18
C TRP A 143 3.06 -4.91 17.57
N CYS A 144 4.24 -5.52 17.67
CA CYS A 144 4.83 -6.06 18.90
C CYS A 144 5.91 -5.12 19.45
N ASP A 145 6.54 -5.52 20.55
CA ASP A 145 7.64 -4.78 21.18
C ASP A 145 8.76 -4.47 20.19
N GLY A 146 9.42 -3.32 20.38
CA GLY A 146 10.45 -2.82 19.47
C GLY A 146 9.95 -2.49 18.07
N GLY A 147 8.62 -2.52 17.86
CA GLY A 147 8.03 -2.22 16.57
C GLY A 147 8.14 -3.38 15.57
N LEU A 148 8.27 -4.60 16.09
CA LEU A 148 8.32 -5.80 15.28
C LEU A 148 6.91 -6.26 14.88
N GLY A 149 6.83 -7.18 13.92
CA GLY A 149 5.54 -7.61 13.36
C GLY A 149 5.04 -6.61 12.33
N GLY A 150 3.85 -6.04 12.57
CA GLY A 150 3.20 -5.09 11.67
C GLY A 150 2.04 -5.71 10.89
N PRO A 151 1.15 -4.87 10.34
CA PRO A 151 -0.20 -5.23 9.91
C PRO A 151 -0.23 -6.33 8.85
N GLU A 152 0.78 -6.37 7.99
CA GLU A 152 0.84 -7.30 6.89
C GLU A 152 1.39 -8.67 7.31
N TYR A 153 0.75 -9.74 6.83
CA TYR A 153 1.17 -11.12 7.14
C TYR A 153 2.30 -11.63 6.25
N THR A 154 2.41 -11.09 5.03
CA THR A 154 3.28 -11.61 3.97
C THR A 154 4.51 -10.78 3.70
N ARG A 155 4.66 -9.62 4.35
CA ARG A 155 5.81 -8.74 4.18
C ARG A 155 6.16 -7.99 5.46
N GLU A 156 7.32 -7.36 5.45
CA GLU A 156 7.68 -6.38 6.48
C GLU A 156 7.01 -5.03 6.19
N SER A 157 6.29 -4.53 7.18
CA SER A 157 5.83 -3.15 7.19
C SER A 157 6.82 -2.31 7.97
N LEU A 158 7.14 -1.13 7.46
CA LEU A 158 7.84 -0.10 8.21
C LEU A 158 6.86 0.63 9.13
N ILE A 159 7.28 0.97 10.34
CA ILE A 159 6.43 1.66 11.31
C ILE A 159 6.23 3.11 10.87
N MET A 160 7.33 3.77 10.52
CA MET A 160 7.31 5.11 9.97
C MET A 160 7.47 5.03 8.47
N ARG A 161 6.64 5.79 7.75
CA ARG A 161 6.81 5.96 6.32
C ARG A 161 8.06 6.81 6.06
N ASN A 162 8.89 6.38 5.14
CA ASN A 162 10.00 7.22 4.68
C ASN A 162 9.41 8.42 3.94
N LEU A 163 9.81 9.60 4.37
CA LEU A 163 9.43 10.87 3.78
C LEU A 163 10.33 11.15 2.58
N ALA A 164 9.77 11.65 1.49
CA ALA A 164 10.48 11.88 0.22
C ALA A 164 11.57 12.96 0.37
N GLU A 165 11.46 13.82 1.37
CA GLU A 165 12.39 14.88 1.73
C GLU A 165 13.66 14.33 2.42
N TYR A 166 13.58 13.13 3.01
CA TYR A 166 14.67 12.54 3.79
C TYR A 166 15.20 11.24 3.15
N LYS A 167 15.41 11.21 1.83
CA LYS A 167 15.90 10.01 1.08
C LYS A 167 17.22 9.44 1.64
N GLN A 168 18.07 10.27 2.23
CA GLN A 168 19.37 9.86 2.78
C GLN A 168 19.29 9.28 4.20
N VAL A 169 18.14 9.41 4.88
CA VAL A 169 17.97 9.00 6.28
C VAL A 169 16.96 7.86 6.36
N ASP A 170 17.43 6.69 6.79
CA ASP A 170 16.52 5.61 7.19
C ASP A 170 15.88 5.96 8.55
N ILE A 171 14.66 6.51 8.48
CA ILE A 171 13.92 7.01 9.65
C ILE A 171 13.61 5.87 10.63
N ASN A 172 13.31 4.67 10.14
CA ASN A 172 13.03 3.50 10.99
C ASN A 172 14.30 3.04 11.71
N ARG A 173 15.46 3.04 11.04
CA ARG A 173 16.74 2.77 11.70
C ARG A 173 17.06 3.80 12.77
N GLN A 174 16.80 5.09 12.51
CA GLN A 174 17.03 6.14 13.51
C GLN A 174 16.12 5.99 14.73
N MET A 175 14.86 5.64 14.55
CA MET A 175 13.96 5.36 15.67
C MET A 175 14.42 4.14 16.47
N LYS A 176 14.78 3.04 15.80
CA LYS A 176 15.30 1.84 16.48
C LYS A 176 16.54 2.16 17.33
N LYS A 177 17.44 3.01 16.84
CA LYS A 177 18.61 3.48 17.60
C LYS A 177 18.27 4.33 18.82
N ARG A 178 17.16 5.06 18.81
CA ARG A 178 16.73 5.96 19.90
C ARG A 178 15.92 5.25 20.98
N LEU A 179 15.37 4.08 20.69
CA LEU A 179 14.70 3.25 21.69
C LEU A 179 15.75 2.67 22.66
N LYS A 180 15.60 2.99 23.96
CA LYS A 180 16.46 2.43 25.02
C LYS A 180 16.02 1.01 25.41
N SER A 181 14.75 0.67 25.17
CA SER A 181 14.18 -0.65 25.41
C SER A 181 13.06 -0.94 24.40
N PRO A 182 12.87 -2.20 23.96
CA PRO A 182 11.75 -2.59 23.08
C PRO A 182 10.37 -2.26 23.68
N ILE A 183 10.29 -2.18 25.00
CA ILE A 183 9.06 -1.93 25.77
C ILE A 183 8.69 -0.44 25.78
N GLN A 184 9.67 0.45 25.56
CA GLN A 184 9.51 1.90 25.74
C GLN A 184 8.39 2.49 24.87
N ALA A 185 8.19 1.98 23.66
CA ALA A 185 7.21 2.49 22.70
C ALA A 185 5.90 1.68 22.67
N ARG A 186 5.66 0.82 23.66
CA ARG A 186 4.42 0.01 23.75
C ARG A 186 3.12 0.82 23.61
N PRO A 187 2.95 1.99 24.26
CA PRO A 187 1.72 2.77 24.12
C PRO A 187 1.45 3.20 22.67
N VAL A 188 2.51 3.54 21.91
CA VAL A 188 2.40 3.92 20.50
C VAL A 188 1.98 2.71 19.66
N PHE A 189 2.58 1.54 19.89
CA PHE A 189 2.24 0.32 19.16
C PHE A 189 0.83 -0.17 19.49
N ASP A 190 0.39 -0.10 20.75
CA ASP A 190 -0.96 -0.46 21.16
C ASP A 190 -2.00 0.49 20.53
N ALA A 191 -1.72 1.80 20.48
CA ALA A 191 -2.57 2.76 19.79
C ALA A 191 -2.67 2.48 18.28
N LEU A 192 -1.55 2.17 17.62
CA LEU A 192 -1.56 1.79 16.20
C LEU A 192 -2.36 0.50 15.97
N ASN A 193 -2.25 -0.47 16.89
CA ASN A 193 -3.01 -1.71 16.81
C ASN A 193 -4.51 -1.47 16.95
N GLN A 194 -4.93 -0.63 17.89
CA GLN A 194 -6.33 -0.26 18.06
C GLN A 194 -6.86 0.41 16.79
N LEU A 195 -6.15 1.42 16.27
CA LEU A 195 -6.55 2.12 15.05
C LEU A 195 -6.66 1.18 13.85
N GLY A 196 -5.65 0.32 13.64
CA GLY A 196 -5.63 -0.63 12.53
C GLY A 196 -6.70 -1.73 12.65
N SER A 197 -7.11 -2.06 13.88
CA SER A 197 -8.09 -3.11 14.15
C SER A 197 -9.54 -2.61 14.07
N THR A 198 -9.75 -1.30 13.92
CA THR A 198 -11.09 -0.72 13.73
C THR A 198 -11.72 -1.25 12.44
N PRO A 199 -12.86 -1.95 12.50
CA PRO A 199 -13.54 -2.45 11.31
C PRO A 199 -14.18 -1.29 10.54
N TRP A 200 -14.08 -1.32 9.21
CA TRP A 200 -14.67 -0.34 8.32
C TRP A 200 -15.71 -1.01 7.42
N ARG A 201 -16.81 -0.30 7.14
CA ARG A 201 -17.83 -0.72 6.19
C ARG A 201 -18.14 0.42 5.23
N ILE A 202 -18.30 0.08 3.96
CA ILE A 202 -18.74 1.02 2.93
C ILE A 202 -20.21 1.38 3.17
N ASN A 203 -20.52 2.67 3.17
CA ASN A 203 -21.90 3.15 3.14
C ASN A 203 -22.47 2.96 1.72
N GLY A 204 -23.21 1.87 1.52
CA GLY A 204 -23.80 1.48 0.23
C GLY A 204 -24.67 2.58 -0.40
N PRO A 205 -25.71 3.08 0.30
CA PRO A 205 -26.57 4.15 -0.23
C PRO A 205 -25.80 5.40 -0.69
N MET A 206 -24.79 5.82 0.07
CA MET A 206 -23.95 6.96 -0.34
C MET A 206 -23.08 6.61 -1.54
N LEU A 207 -22.49 5.42 -1.58
CA LEU A 207 -21.74 4.96 -2.73
C LEU A 207 -22.60 4.95 -4.00
N ASP A 208 -23.86 4.52 -3.92
CA ASP A 208 -24.77 4.48 -5.07
C ASP A 208 -25.04 5.89 -5.63
N ILE A 209 -25.29 6.87 -4.75
CA ILE A 209 -25.44 8.29 -5.15
C ILE A 209 -24.17 8.79 -5.82
N LEU A 210 -23.00 8.52 -5.23
CA LEU A 210 -21.71 8.93 -5.78
C LEU A 210 -21.45 8.29 -7.14
N CYS A 211 -21.80 7.02 -7.33
CA CYS A 211 -21.71 6.35 -8.62
C CYS A 211 -22.64 6.96 -9.67
N GLN A 212 -23.86 7.37 -9.29
CA GLN A 212 -24.77 8.08 -10.19
C GLN A 212 -24.20 9.44 -10.59
N VAL A 213 -23.75 10.24 -9.63
CA VAL A 213 -23.13 11.55 -9.87
C VAL A 213 -21.89 11.39 -10.75
N PHE A 214 -21.02 10.43 -10.47
CA PHE A 214 -19.82 10.18 -11.25
C PHE A 214 -20.13 9.81 -12.71
N LYS A 215 -21.15 8.98 -12.96
CA LYS A 215 -21.60 8.63 -14.32
C LYS A 215 -22.15 9.85 -15.07
N LEU A 216 -22.92 10.71 -14.38
CA LEU A 216 -23.44 11.95 -14.95
C LEU A 216 -22.31 12.94 -15.26
N LEU A 217 -21.29 13.02 -14.41
CA LEU A 217 -20.13 13.90 -14.62
C LEU A 217 -19.17 13.37 -15.69
N PHE A 218 -19.12 12.07 -15.96
CA PHE A 218 -18.33 11.58 -17.10
C PHE A 218 -18.88 12.08 -18.45
N ILE A 219 -20.16 12.45 -18.49
CA ILE A 219 -20.79 13.13 -19.63
C ILE A 219 -20.36 14.62 -19.68
N VAL A 220 -19.96 15.21 -18.56
CA VAL A 220 -19.61 16.62 -18.38
C VAL A 220 -18.18 16.72 -17.82
N ARG A 221 -17.16 16.58 -18.70
CA ARG A 221 -15.66 16.59 -18.56
C ARG A 221 -14.92 17.17 -17.31
N ASP A 222 -15.48 17.26 -16.12
CA ASP A 222 -14.89 17.83 -14.91
C ASP A 222 -14.76 16.78 -13.79
N VAL A 223 -13.83 15.84 -13.96
CA VAL A 223 -13.63 14.69 -13.05
C VAL A 223 -12.65 15.00 -11.91
N PHE A 224 -11.85 16.07 -12.01
CA PHE A 224 -10.71 16.30 -11.12
C PHE A 224 -11.10 16.74 -9.69
N TRP A 225 -12.22 17.46 -9.54
CA TRP A 225 -12.65 17.98 -8.23
C TRP A 225 -13.29 16.93 -7.31
N LEU A 226 -13.87 15.86 -7.86
CA LEU A 226 -14.62 14.89 -7.06
C LEU A 226 -13.72 13.94 -6.27
N PHE A 227 -12.54 13.59 -6.79
CA PHE A 227 -11.63 12.63 -6.13
C PHE A 227 -11.13 13.15 -4.76
N ILE A 228 -10.91 14.47 -4.66
CA ILE A 228 -10.51 15.15 -3.42
C ILE A 228 -11.67 15.20 -2.41
N VAL A 229 -12.90 15.39 -2.88
CA VAL A 229 -14.09 15.40 -2.02
C VAL A 229 -14.42 13.98 -1.53
N LEU A 230 -14.30 12.97 -2.39
CA LEU A 230 -14.58 11.57 -2.07
C LEU A 230 -13.70 11.03 -0.93
N LEU A 231 -12.40 11.32 -0.93
CA LEU A 231 -11.45 10.93 0.12
C LEU A 231 -11.80 11.52 1.50
N LYS A 232 -12.44 12.70 1.52
CA LYS A 232 -12.80 13.41 2.77
C LYS A 232 -14.06 12.85 3.44
N TYR A 233 -14.95 12.20 2.69
CA TYR A 233 -16.22 11.64 3.19
C TYR A 233 -16.23 10.12 3.35
N PHE A 234 -15.27 9.39 2.76
CA PHE A 234 -15.27 7.92 2.76
C PHE A 234 -14.78 7.26 4.07
N LEU A 235 -14.09 8.01 4.93
CA LEU A 235 -13.51 7.50 6.18
C LEU A 235 -14.11 8.25 7.38
N SER A 236 -15.40 8.01 7.65
CA SER A 236 -16.00 8.42 8.93
C SER A 236 -15.77 7.31 9.97
N PRO A 237 -14.93 7.51 11.00
CA PRO A 237 -14.86 6.56 12.10
C PRO A 237 -16.21 6.52 12.83
N LEU A 238 -16.68 5.31 13.18
CA LEU A 238 -17.86 5.13 14.02
C LEU A 238 -17.67 5.84 15.36
N ILE A 239 -18.25 7.04 15.49
CA ILE A 239 -18.55 7.68 16.77
C ILE A 239 -20.07 7.91 16.80
N HIS A 240 -20.84 6.86 17.12
CA HIS A 240 -21.90 6.87 18.15
C HIS A 240 -22.88 5.68 18.08
N GLN A 241 -23.05 5.07 19.27
CA GLN A 241 -24.29 4.65 19.96
C GLN A 241 -25.08 3.39 19.54
N SER A 242 -25.27 2.53 20.56
CA SER A 242 -26.28 1.45 20.74
C SER A 242 -25.95 0.13 20.00
N PHE A 243 -25.68 -1.02 20.63
CA PHE A 243 -26.06 -1.60 21.93
C PHE A 243 -24.88 -2.35 22.56
#